data_AF-A0A0C9Z2D4-F1
#
_entry.id   AF-A0A0C9Z2D4-F1
#
_cell.length_a   1.000
_cell.length_b   1.000
_cell.length_c   1.000
_cell.angle_alpha   90.00
_cell.angle_beta   90.00
_cell.angle_gamma   90.00
#
_symmetry.space_group_name_H-M   'P 1'
#
loop_
_entity.id
_entity.type
_entity.pdbx_description
1 polymer ?
#
loop_
_entity_poly.entity_id
_entity_poly.type
_entity_poly.pdbx_seq_one_letter_code
_entity_poly.pdbx_strand_id
1 'polypeptide(L)'
;MLLSSEEITGEPSAKMQWAHYFRNIIARYLVTIEGWPDRVPFANLSTVSSALPDLETLLRMWESGSIYWKQLSNEEYEALRCERDGKLNRGELVEHTRRSRSDKGTKR
;
A
#
# COMPACT_ATOMS: atom_id res chain seq x y z
N MET A 1 11.83 16.92 7.94
CA MET A 1 11.19 16.35 9.13
C MET A 1 10.35 15.19 8.64
N LEU A 2 10.82 13.95 8.81
CA LEU A 2 10.09 12.77 8.37
C LEU A 2 8.94 12.58 9.33
N LEU A 3 7.71 12.78 8.87
CA LEU A 3 6.52 12.55 9.69
C LEU A 3 6.42 11.05 9.98
N SER A 4 6.20 10.72 11.25
CA SER A 4 5.99 9.33 11.67
C SER A 4 4.67 8.80 11.08
N SER A 5 4.53 7.47 10.95
CA SER A 5 3.30 6.89 10.43
C SER A 5 2.05 7.30 11.23
N GLU A 6 2.20 7.60 12.52
CA GLU A 6 1.11 8.04 13.40
C GLU A 6 0.69 9.48 13.11
N GLU A 7 1.65 10.38 12.88
CA GLU A 7 1.39 11.78 12.54
C GLU A 7 0.69 11.91 11.18
N ILE A 8 1.00 11.00 10.25
CA ILE A 8 0.44 11.03 8.89
C ILE A 8 -0.95 10.44 8.83
N THR A 9 -1.20 9.31 9.49
CA THR A 9 -2.51 8.66 9.46
C THR A 9 -3.48 9.26 10.47
N GLY A 10 -2.98 9.98 11.48
CA GLY A 10 -3.76 10.45 12.63
C GLY A 10 -4.28 9.32 13.52
N GLU A 11 -3.87 8.07 13.26
CA GLU A 11 -4.33 6.88 13.97
C GLU A 11 -3.11 6.12 14.53
N PRO A 12 -2.87 6.18 15.85
CA PRO A 12 -1.69 5.56 16.49
C PRO A 12 -1.63 4.04 16.31
N SER A 13 -2.76 3.41 16.02
CA SER A 13 -2.88 1.97 15.81
C SER A 13 -2.93 1.58 14.32
N ALA A 14 -2.68 2.52 13.41
CA ALA A 14 -2.64 2.25 11.98
C ALA A 14 -1.59 1.17 11.68
N LYS A 15 -2.03 0.09 11.02
CA LYS A 15 -1.16 -1.00 10.58
C LYS A 15 -1.05 -0.98 9.08
N MET A 16 0.15 -1.23 8.59
CA MET A 16 0.40 -1.39 7.16
C MET A 16 -0.39 -2.59 6.61
N GLN A 17 -1.10 -2.37 5.50
CA GLN A 17 -1.89 -3.41 4.83
C GLN A 17 -1.51 -3.53 3.36
N TRP A 18 -0.44 -4.27 3.08
CA TRP A 18 0.10 -4.46 1.73
C TRP A 18 -0.93 -5.00 0.72
N ALA A 19 -1.68 -6.04 1.08
CA ALA A 19 -2.68 -6.65 0.19
C ALA A 19 -3.89 -5.75 -0.10
N HIS A 20 -4.15 -4.75 0.76
CA HIS A 20 -5.25 -3.81 0.61
C HIS A 20 -4.73 -2.37 0.62
N TYR A 21 -3.51 -2.15 0.13
CA TYR A 21 -2.78 -0.90 0.29
C TYR A 21 -3.55 0.28 -0.30
N PHE A 22 -4.06 0.12 -1.52
CA PHE A 22 -4.85 1.15 -2.17
C PHE A 22 -6.10 1.54 -1.35
N ARG A 23 -6.84 0.57 -0.83
CA ARG A 23 -8.10 0.84 -0.14
C ARG A 23 -7.90 1.38 1.27
N ASN A 24 -7.01 0.74 2.04
CA ASN A 24 -6.92 0.95 3.48
C ASN A 24 -5.78 1.89 3.87
N ILE A 25 -4.86 2.19 2.95
CA ILE A 25 -3.82 3.21 3.14
C ILE A 25 -4.11 4.42 2.26
N ILE A 26 -4.07 4.28 0.93
CA ILE A 26 -4.25 5.40 0.00
C ILE A 26 -5.63 6.05 0.15
N ALA A 27 -6.71 5.30 -0.05
CA ALA A 27 -8.06 5.88 -0.03
C ALA A 27 -8.53 6.32 1.35
N ARG A 28 -7.99 5.72 2.43
CA ARG A 28 -8.41 6.04 3.81
C ARG A 28 -7.70 7.27 4.36
N TYR A 29 -6.40 7.38 4.13
CA TYR A 29 -5.57 8.45 4.72
C TYR A 29 -5.05 9.44 3.68
N LEU A 30 -5.37 9.25 2.40
CA LEU A 30 -4.89 10.06 1.27
C LEU A 30 -3.37 10.17 1.26
N VAL A 31 -2.67 9.06 1.49
CA VAL A 31 -1.20 9.02 1.48
C VAL A 31 -0.68 7.85 0.66
N THR A 32 0.48 8.07 0.03
CA THR A 32 1.21 7.04 -0.72
C THR A 32 2.68 7.01 -0.31
N ILE A 33 3.37 5.91 -0.60
CA ILE A 33 4.82 5.80 -0.46
C ILE A 33 5.45 6.20 -1.79
N GLU A 34 6.38 7.15 -1.73
CA GLU A 34 7.19 7.58 -2.86
C GLU A 34 8.64 7.14 -2.69
N GLY A 35 9.36 7.00 -3.82
CA GLY A 35 10.79 6.67 -3.83
C GLY A 35 11.11 5.20 -3.51
N TRP A 36 10.12 4.30 -3.61
CA TRP A 36 10.34 2.87 -3.42
C TRP A 36 11.28 2.30 -4.50
N PRO A 37 12.28 1.48 -4.13
CA PRO A 37 13.27 0.98 -5.08
C PRO A 37 12.70 -0.09 -6.02
N ASP A 38 12.99 0.01 -7.31
CA ASP A 38 12.51 -0.93 -8.35
C ASP A 38 12.95 -2.37 -8.12
N ARG A 39 14.11 -2.56 -7.49
CA ARG A 39 14.69 -3.89 -7.24
C ARG A 39 13.94 -4.67 -6.17
N VAL A 40 13.17 -4.00 -5.30
CA VAL A 40 12.41 -4.65 -4.23
C VAL A 40 10.92 -4.59 -4.56
N PRO A 41 10.25 -5.73 -4.75
CA PRO A 41 8.81 -5.75 -4.98
C PRO A 41 8.04 -4.98 -3.90
N PHE A 42 7.08 -4.16 -4.34
CA PHE A 42 6.19 -3.42 -3.44
C PHE A 42 5.13 -4.34 -2.85
N ALA A 43 5.52 -5.14 -1.86
CA ALA A 43 4.65 -6.09 -1.16
C ALA A 43 5.12 -6.30 0.28
N ASN A 44 4.45 -7.20 1.00
CA ASN A 44 4.76 -7.46 2.40
C ASN A 44 6.22 -7.93 2.57
N LEU A 45 7.00 -7.20 3.36
CA LEU A 45 8.42 -7.47 3.57
C LEU A 45 8.71 -8.88 4.09
N SER A 46 7.80 -9.46 4.89
CA SER A 46 7.96 -10.86 5.34
C SER A 46 7.84 -11.88 4.21
N THR A 47 7.24 -11.49 3.09
CA THR A 47 7.05 -12.32 1.89
C THR A 47 8.12 -12.03 0.84
N VAL A 48 8.57 -10.78 0.74
CA VAL A 48 9.50 -10.32 -0.29
C VAL A 48 10.96 -10.51 0.09
N SER A 49 11.31 -10.41 1.37
CA SER A 49 12.72 -10.34 1.78
C SER A 49 13.08 -11.43 2.79
N SER A 50 13.63 -12.53 2.29
CA SER A 50 14.47 -13.44 3.09
C SER A 50 15.94 -12.99 3.12
N ALA A 51 16.33 -12.02 2.27
CA ALA A 51 17.68 -11.49 2.16
C ALA A 51 17.86 -10.26 3.06
N LEU A 52 18.77 -10.35 4.04
CA LEU A 52 19.15 -9.22 4.92
C LEU A 52 19.60 -7.94 4.17
N PRO A 53 20.34 -7.99 3.04
CA PRO A 53 20.83 -6.79 2.36
C PRO A 53 19.72 -5.88 1.82
N ASP A 54 18.60 -6.43 1.38
CA ASP A 54 17.48 -5.64 0.86
C ASP A 54 16.69 -4.97 1.98
N LEU A 55 16.52 -5.64 3.13
CA LEU A 55 15.95 -5.02 4.33
C LEU A 55 16.82 -3.88 4.84
N GLU A 56 18.13 -4.07 4.89
CA GLU A 56 19.06 -3.03 5.34
C GLU A 56 19.05 -1.83 4.38
N THR A 57 18.99 -2.08 3.07
CA THR A 57 18.89 -0.99 2.09
C THR A 57 17.58 -0.24 2.22
N LEU A 58 16.46 -0.94 2.35
CA LEU A 58 15.16 -0.31 2.57
C LEU A 58 15.19 0.56 3.83
N LEU A 59 15.73 0.04 4.94
CA LEU A 59 15.87 0.81 6.18
C LEU A 59 16.68 2.09 5.96
N ARG A 60 17.85 2.00 5.32
CA ARG A 60 18.68 3.17 5.00
C ARG A 60 17.96 4.18 4.10
N MET A 61 17.17 3.70 3.15
CA MET A 61 16.38 4.57 2.27
C MET A 61 15.26 5.29 3.01
N TRP A 62 14.62 4.64 3.98
CA TRP A 62 13.66 5.28 4.89
C TRP A 62 14.34 6.32 5.79
N GLU A 63 15.48 5.98 6.40
CA GLU A 63 16.22 6.88 7.30
C GLU A 63 16.78 8.11 6.57
N SER A 64 17.23 7.92 5.33
CA SER A 64 17.71 9.04 4.48
C SER A 64 16.58 9.90 3.92
N GLY A 65 15.31 9.46 4.04
CA GLY A 65 14.17 10.12 3.41
C GLY A 65 14.08 9.93 1.90
N SER A 66 14.84 8.99 1.34
CA SER A 66 14.70 8.59 -0.07
C SER A 66 13.34 7.91 -0.30
N ILE A 67 12.92 7.08 0.66
CA ILE A 67 11.54 6.59 0.76
C ILE A 67 10.83 7.43 1.81
N TYR A 68 9.67 7.95 1.45
CA TYR A 68 8.87 8.76 2.36
C TYR A 68 7.38 8.64 2.04
N TRP A 69 6.59 9.02 3.03
CA TRP A 69 5.16 9.15 2.88
C TRP A 69 4.82 10.50 2.25
N LYS A 70 4.11 10.47 1.14
CA LYS A 70 3.58 11.65 0.47
C LYS A 70 2.08 11.75 0.75
N GLN A 71 1.66 12.90 1.25
CA GLN A 71 0.24 13.25 1.31
C GLN A 71 -0.24 13.60 -0.10
N LEU A 72 -1.38 13.04 -0.47
CA LEU A 72 -2.02 13.26 -1.76
C LEU A 72 -3.03 14.38 -1.64
N SER A 73 -3.05 15.24 -2.66
CA SER A 73 -4.21 16.08 -2.96
C SER A 73 -5.37 15.24 -3.47
N ASN A 74 -6.57 15.82 -3.48
CA ASN A 74 -7.75 15.13 -4.00
C ASN A 74 -7.62 14.85 -5.50
N GLU A 75 -6.97 15.75 -6.26
CA GLU A 75 -6.71 15.55 -7.68
C GLU A 75 -5.74 14.37 -7.92
N GLU A 76 -4.65 14.29 -7.16
CA GLU A 76 -3.69 13.19 -7.27
C GLU A 76 -4.33 11.85 -6.89
N TYR A 77 -5.17 11.83 -5.86
CA TYR A 77 -5.91 10.63 -5.48
C TYR A 77 -6.86 10.14 -6.58
N GLU A 78 -7.65 11.03 -7.19
CA GLU A 78 -8.56 10.65 -8.27
C GLU A 78 -7.80 10.17 -9.51
N ALA A 79 -6.65 10.78 -9.83
CA ALA A 79 -5.80 10.30 -10.92
C ALA A 79 -5.28 8.87 -10.66
N LEU A 80 -4.76 8.61 -9.44
CA LEU A 80 -4.32 7.27 -9.03
C LEU A 80 -5.46 6.25 -9.04
N ARG A 81 -6.65 6.67 -8.62
CA ARG A 81 -7.86 5.85 -8.66
C ARG A 81 -8.27 5.49 -10.08
N CYS A 82 -8.32 6.47 -10.98
CA CYS A 82 -8.62 6.23 -12.39
C CYS A 82 -7.61 5.29 -13.04
N GLU A 83 -6.32 5.45 -12.76
CA GLU A 83 -5.28 4.56 -13.27
C GLU A 83 -5.46 3.12 -12.75
N ARG A 84 -5.70 2.97 -11.45
CA ARG A 84 -5.98 1.67 -10.82
C ARG A 84 -7.20 1.00 -11.43
N ASP A 85 -8.30 1.73 -11.58
CA ASP A 85 -9.54 1.21 -12.15
C ASP A 85 -9.35 0.81 -13.62
N GLY A 86 -8.56 1.57 -14.38
CA GLY A 86 -8.12 1.17 -15.72
C GLY A 86 -7.34 -0.15 -15.74
N LYS A 87 -6.37 -0.33 -14.82
CA LYS A 87 -5.59 -1.57 -14.68
C LYS A 87 -6.45 -2.76 -14.25
N LEU A 88 -7.41 -2.56 -13.33
CA LEU A 88 -8.37 -3.59 -12.92
C LEU A 88 -9.27 -4.01 -14.09
N ASN A 89 -9.79 -3.04 -14.85
CA ASN A 89 -10.63 -3.30 -16.02
C ASN A 89 -9.88 -4.06 -17.12
N ARG A 90 -8.57 -3.81 -17.27
CA ARG A 90 -7.69 -4.58 -18.18
C ARG A 90 -7.27 -5.94 -17.62
N GLY A 91 -7.51 -6.21 -16.33
CA GLY A 91 -7.09 -7.44 -15.66
C GLY A 91 -5.60 -7.50 -15.28
N GLU A 92 -4.88 -6.36 -15.34
CA GLU A 92 -3.46 -6.26 -14.97
C GLU A 92 -3.26 -6.22 -13.44
N LEU A 93 -4.29 -5.82 -12.70
CA LEU A 93 -4.33 -5.87 -11.24
C LEU A 93 -5.42 -6.83 -10.79
N VAL A 94 -5.15 -7.59 -9.73
CA VAL A 94 -6.14 -8.42 -9.04
C VAL A 94 -6.41 -7.80 -7.69
N GLU A 95 -7.62 -7.30 -7.46
CA GLU A 95 -8.02 -6.85 -6.13
C GLU A 95 -8.18 -8.08 -5.23
N HIS A 96 -7.44 -8.10 -4.12
CA HIS A 96 -7.62 -9.13 -3.10
C HIS A 96 -9.00 -8.93 -2.45
N THR A 97 -10.00 -9.67 -2.92
CA THR A 97 -11.32 -9.71 -2.32
C THR A 97 -11.43 -10.92 -1.38
N ARG A 98 -12.19 -10.78 -0.29
CA ARG A 98 -12.48 -11.93 0.57
C ARG A 98 -13.30 -12.93 -0.22
N ARG A 99 -12.89 -14.21 -0.15
CA ARG A 99 -13.65 -15.32 -0.72
C ARG A 99 -15.08 -15.28 -0.21
N SER A 100 -16.04 -15.34 -1.13
CA SER A 100 -17.45 -15.49 -0.76
C SER A 100 -17.64 -16.83 -0.05
N ARG A 101 -18.40 -16.84 1.06
CA ARG A 101 -18.71 -18.08 1.79
C ARG A 101 -19.55 -18.99 0.90
N SER A 102 -19.26 -20.29 0.93
CA SER A 102 -19.93 -21.31 0.10
C SER A 102 -21.40 -21.54 0.48
N ASP A 103 -21.79 -21.18 1.70
CA ASP A 103 -23.15 -21.31 2.24
C ASP A 103 -24.09 -20.16 1.86
N LYS A 104 -23.58 -19.13 1.17
CA LYS A 104 -24.35 -17.92 0.85
C LYS A 104 -25.42 -18.25 -0.18
N GLY A 105 -26.62 -18.59 0.29
CA GLY A 105 -27.80 -18.83 -0.54
C GLY A 105 -28.48 -20.19 -0.31
N THR A 106 -27.91 -21.07 0.51
CA THR A 106 -28.57 -22.35 0.85
C THR A 106 -29.71 -22.10 1.84
N LYS A 107 -30.94 -21.96 1.33
CA LYS A 107 -32.15 -22.03 2.16
C LYS A 107 -32.21 -23.43 2.81
N ARG A 108 -32.37 -23.48 4.13
CA ARG A 108 -32.74 -24.71 4.84
C ARG A 108 -34.18 -25.10 4.48
#